data_AF-A0A291FG95-F1
#
_entry.id   AF-A0A291FG95-F1
#
_cell.length_a   1.000
_cell.length_b   1.000
_cell.length_c   1.000
_cell.angle_alpha   90.00
_cell.angle_beta   90.00
_cell.angle_gamma   90.00
#
_symmetry.space_group_name_H-M   'P 1'
#
loop_
_entity.id
_entity.type
_entity.pdbx_description
1 polymer ?
#
loop_
_entity_poly.entity_id
_entity_poly.type
_entity_poly.pdbx_seq_one_letter_code
_entity_poly.pdbx_strand_id
1 'polypeptide(L)' 'ADGMYEVSFYSNAVVSHDGSIFWLPPAIYKSACKIEVKHFPFDQQNCTMKFRSWTYDRTELDLVLKS' A
#
# COMPACT_ATOMS: atom_id res chain seq x y z
N ALA A 1 0.12 -0.89 13.39
CA ALA A 1 1.29 -1.05 12.51
C ALA A 1 2.42 -1.58 13.35
N ASP A 2 3.01 -2.70 12.95
CA ASP A 2 4.13 -3.35 13.62
C ASP A 2 5.50 -2.83 13.15
N GLY A 3 5.51 -1.81 12.29
CA GLY A 3 6.72 -1.10 11.86
C GLY A 3 7.51 -1.79 10.75
N MET A 4 7.07 -2.97 10.31
CA MET A 4 7.68 -3.72 9.21
C MET A 4 6.94 -3.38 7.91
N TYR A 5 7.47 -2.43 7.15
CA TYR A 5 6.92 -2.00 5.85
C TYR A 5 7.69 -2.58 4.66
N GLU A 6 8.63 -3.48 4.93
CA GLU A 6 9.47 -4.07 3.90
C GLU A 6 8.73 -5.13 3.09
N VAL A 7 9.09 -5.22 1.82
CA VAL A 7 8.56 -6.23 0.91
C VAL A 7 9.08 -7.60 1.35
N SER A 8 8.18 -8.48 1.77
CA SER A 8 8.53 -9.84 2.23
C SER A 8 9.09 -10.73 1.12
N PHE A 9 8.91 -10.33 -0.15
CA PHE A 9 9.39 -11.08 -1.32
C PHE A 9 9.65 -10.14 -2.51
N TYR A 10 10.91 -10.04 -2.94
CA TYR A 10 11.29 -9.28 -4.14
C TYR A 10 10.87 -10.05 -5.39
N SER A 11 9.77 -9.64 -6.02
CA SER A 11 9.32 -10.22 -7.29
C SER A 11 9.95 -9.51 -8.49
N ASN A 12 10.04 -10.23 -9.61
CA ASN A 12 10.44 -9.66 -10.89
C ASN A 12 9.42 -8.62 -11.37
N ALA A 13 9.90 -7.62 -12.12
CA ALA A 13 9.05 -6.70 -12.87
C ALA A 13 8.93 -7.16 -14.33
N VAL A 14 7.76 -6.99 -14.93
CA VAL A 14 7.53 -7.25 -16.36
C VAL A 14 7.80 -5.96 -17.12
N VAL A 15 8.74 -6.03 -18.07
CA VAL A 15 9.13 -4.89 -18.92
C VAL A 15 8.61 -5.12 -20.33
N SER A 16 7.88 -4.15 -20.86
CA SER A 16 7.36 -4.18 -22.23
C SER A 16 8.33 -3.50 -23.21
N HIS A 17 8.13 -3.74 -24.51
CA HIS A 17 9.03 -3.22 -25.55
C HIS A 17 9.07 -1.68 -25.65
N ASP A 18 8.06 -0.99 -25.12
CA ASP A 18 7.94 0.48 -25.07
C ASP A 18 8.56 1.09 -23.82
N GLY A 19 9.15 0.26 -22.94
CA GLY A 19 9.73 0.69 -21.67
C GLY A 19 8.72 0.78 -20.51
N SER A 20 7.44 0.44 -20.73
CA SER A 20 6.47 0.36 -19.64
C SER A 20 6.78 -0.81 -18.70
N ILE A 21 6.59 -0.57 -17.40
CA ILE A 21 6.91 -1.53 -16.34
C ILE A 21 5.63 -1.89 -15.58
N PHE A 22 5.35 -3.18 -15.44
CA PHE A 22 4.34 -3.71 -14.54
C PHE A 22 5.01 -4.47 -13.40
N TRP A 23 4.79 -4.03 -12.17
CA TRP A 23 5.38 -4.64 -10.99
C TRP A 23 4.31 -4.90 -9.92
N LEU A 24 4.19 -6.17 -9.53
CA LEU A 24 3.19 -6.63 -8.57
C LEU A 24 3.85 -7.51 -7.49
N PRO A 25 4.55 -6.90 -6.51
CA PRO A 25 5.14 -7.64 -5.40
C PRO A 25 4.07 -8.10 -4.41
N PRO A 26 4.10 -9.36 -3.94
CA PRO A 26 3.24 -9.80 -2.86
C PRO A 26 3.74 -9.23 -1.53
N ALA A 27 2.82 -8.71 -0.72
CA ALA A 27 3.14 -8.15 0.61
C ALA A 27 2.00 -8.37 1.60
N ILE A 28 2.36 -8.55 2.87
CA ILE A 28 1.41 -8.61 3.99
C ILE A 28 1.46 -7.27 4.73
N TYR A 29 0.40 -6.48 4.61
CA TYR A 29 0.32 -5.17 5.28
C TYR A 29 -0.45 -5.26 6.59
N LYS A 30 0.17 -4.81 7.68
CA LYS A 30 -0.49 -4.64 8.98
C LYS A 30 -0.61 -3.16 9.31
N SER A 31 -1.73 -2.57 8.91
CA SER A 31 -2.01 -1.16 9.20
C SER A 31 -2.39 -0.94 10.68
N ALA A 32 -2.26 0.30 11.15
CA ALA A 32 -2.90 0.71 12.39
C ALA A 32 -4.31 1.23 12.06
N CYS A 33 -5.33 0.72 12.74
CA CYS A 33 -6.70 1.17 12.62
C CYS A 33 -7.30 1.42 14.00
N LYS A 34 -8.04 2.52 14.15
CA LYS A 34 -8.82 2.80 15.36
C LYS A 34 -10.10 1.98 15.31
N ILE A 35 -10.43 1.32 16.42
CA ILE A 35 -11.66 0.51 16.54
C ILE A 35 -12.72 1.31 17.31
N GLU A 36 -13.90 1.45 16.71
CA GLU A 36 -15.07 2.13 17.30
C GLU A 36 -16.02 1.10 17.91
N VAL A 37 -15.96 0.90 19.22
CA VAL A 37 -16.68 -0.18 19.93
C VAL A 37 -18.09 0.18 20.41
N LYS A 38 -18.65 1.32 19.96
CA LYS A 38 -19.92 1.86 20.46
C LYS A 38 -21.12 0.90 20.32
N HIS A 39 -21.13 0.07 19.27
CA HIS A 39 -22.26 -0.81 18.95
C HIS A 39 -21.86 -2.29 18.89
N PHE A 40 -20.79 -2.68 19.58
CA PHE A 40 -20.34 -4.07 19.61
C PHE A 40 -21.49 -5.05 19.94
N PRO A 41 -21.68 -6.17 19.21
CA PRO A 41 -20.84 -6.72 18.12
C PRO A 41 -21.27 -6.30 16.69
N PHE A 42 -22.12 -5.27 16.55
CA PHE A 42 -22.67 -4.77 15.28
C PHE A 42 -22.06 -3.43 14.84
N ASP A 43 -20.88 -3.13 15.34
CA ASP A 43 -20.10 -1.96 15.00
C ASP A 43 -19.57 -2.04 13.55
N GLN A 44 -19.42 -0.87 12.94
CA GLN A 44 -18.77 -0.72 11.63
C GLN A 44 -17.40 -0.10 11.82
N GLN A 45 -16.40 -0.65 11.14
CA GLN A 45 -15.02 -0.18 11.23
C GLN A 45 -14.60 0.46 9.90
N ASN A 46 -13.99 1.64 9.98
CA ASN A 46 -13.43 2.35 8.83
C ASN A 46 -11.90 2.37 8.93
N CYS A 47 -11.28 1.33 8.36
CA CYS A 47 -9.83 1.18 8.35
C CYS A 47 -9.25 1.65 7.03
N THR A 48 -8.21 2.49 7.08
CA THR A 48 -7.55 3.04 5.90
C THR A 48 -6.10 2.56 5.81
N MET A 49 -5.66 2.23 4.60
CA MET A 49 -4.25 2.05 4.28
C MET A 49 -3.74 3.29 3.54
N LYS A 50 -2.56 3.77 3.93
CA LYS A 50 -1.92 4.92 3.31
C LYS A 50 -0.66 4.46 2.60
N PHE A 51 -0.64 4.59 1.28
CA PHE A 51 0.52 4.29 0.44
C PHE A 51 1.20 5.59 0.03
N ARG A 52 2.54 5.62 0.12
CA ARG A 52 3.36 6.78 -0.25
C ARG A 52 4.76 6.29 -0.63
N SER A 53 5.44 7.03 -1.49
CA SER A 53 6.88 6.92 -1.65
C SER A 53 7.59 7.30 -0.35
N TRP A 54 8.54 6.46 0.06
CA TRP A 54 9.40 6.76 1.20
C TRP A 54 10.55 7.71 0.83
N THR A 55 11.07 7.56 -0.39
CA THR A 55 12.31 8.22 -0.83
C THR A 55 12.09 9.49 -1.64
N TYR A 56 11.01 9.56 -2.40
CA TYR A 56 10.75 10.67 -3.33
C TYR A 56 9.53 11.47 -2.90
N ASP A 57 9.57 12.77 -3.17
CA ASP A 57 8.41 13.65 -3.03
C ASP A 57 7.68 13.88 -4.36
N ARG A 58 6.64 14.71 -4.32
CA ARG A 58 5.77 14.99 -5.48
C ARG A 58 6.44 15.75 -6.63
N THR A 59 7.59 16.36 -6.39
CA THR A 59 8.35 17.09 -7.42
C THR A 59 9.14 16.14 -8.31
N GLU A 60 9.39 14.93 -7.82
CA GLU A 60 10.18 13.90 -8.52
C GLU A 60 9.30 12.72 -8.98
N LEU A 61 8.22 12.41 -8.25
CA LEU A 61 7.36 11.27 -8.52
C LEU A 61 5.88 11.60 -8.35
N ASP A 62 5.06 11.22 -9.34
CA ASP A 62 3.60 11.32 -9.28
C ASP A 62 2.95 9.95 -9.02
N LEU A 63 2.05 9.90 -8.03
CA LEU A 63 1.31 8.68 -7.65
C LEU A 63 -0.13 8.79 -8.14
N VAL A 64 -0.41 8.16 -9.28
CA VAL A 64 -1.72 8.19 -9.92
C VAL A 64 -2.44 6.84 -9.73
N LEU A 65 -3.69 6.89 -9.27
CA LEU A 65 -4.56 5.71 -9.22
C LEU A 65 -4.96 5.32 -10.64
N LYS A 66 -4.56 4.13 -11.06
CA LYS A 66 -5.01 3.55 -12.33
C LYS A 66 -6.35 2.84 -12.10
N SER A 67 -7.39 3.28 -12.81
CA SER A 67 -8.74 2.70 -12.81
C SER A 67 -8.83 1.42 -13.63
#